data_AF-A0A329SET9-F1
#
_entry.id   AF-A0A329SET9-F1
#
_cell.length_a   1.000
_cell.length_b   1.000
_cell.length_c   1.000
_cell.angle_alpha   90.00
_cell.angle_beta   90.00
_cell.angle_gamma   90.00
#
_symmetry.space_group_name_H-M   'P 1'
#
loop_
_entity.id
_entity.type
_entity.pdbx_description
1 polymer ?
#
loop_
_entity_poly.entity_id
_entity_poly.type
_entity_poly.pdbx_seq_one_letter_code
_entity_poly.pdbx_strand_id
1 'polypeptide(L)'
;MQTNADFVEELYKVIKESDVYKDENREKKIVVVFDNAPAHCQTESFVMKRDDLVLLRLRLRPYSPMCNPIENCFSSLKTHINDYLALMRDEMNNPVLTMNGEPISKTETRM
;
A
#
# COMPACT_ATOMS: atom_id res chain seq x y z
N MET A 1 -15.88 5.52 4.30
CA MET A 1 -16.50 4.18 4.43
C MET A 1 -16.99 3.67 3.10
N GLN A 2 -17.90 4.37 2.42
CA GLN A 2 -18.25 4.07 1.02
C GLN A 2 -17.00 3.99 0.13
N THR A 3 -16.04 4.88 0.35
CA THR A 3 -14.72 4.90 -0.30
C THR A 3 -13.99 3.55 -0.31
N ASN A 4 -14.03 2.77 0.79
CA ASN A 4 -13.35 1.47 0.83
C ASN A 4 -14.10 0.43 -0.02
N ALA A 5 -15.44 0.49 -0.01
CA ALA A 5 -16.25 -0.37 -0.84
C ALA A 5 -16.07 -0.02 -2.31
N ASP A 6 -16.12 1.27 -2.66
CA ASP A 6 -15.86 1.77 -4.02
C ASP A 6 -14.48 1.35 -4.51
N PHE A 7 -13.46 1.42 -3.64
CA PHE A 7 -12.12 0.95 -3.97
C PHE A 7 -12.07 -0.56 -4.24
N VAL A 8 -12.75 -1.38 -3.44
CA VAL A 8 -12.84 -2.84 -3.68
C VAL A 8 -13.59 -3.13 -4.99
N GLU A 9 -14.59 -2.32 -5.32
CA GLU A 9 -15.34 -2.43 -6.57
C GLU A 9 -14.48 -2.11 -7.80
N GLU A 10 -13.69 -1.03 -7.73
CA GLU A 10 -12.71 -0.69 -8.77
C GLU A 10 -11.63 -1.76 -8.89
N LEU A 11 -11.08 -2.22 -7.77
CA LEU A 11 -10.09 -3.29 -7.73
C LEU A 11 -10.62 -4.57 -8.39
N TYR A 12 -11.86 -4.95 -8.09
CA TYR A 12 -12.51 -6.11 -8.70
C TYR A 12 -12.58 -5.99 -10.23
N LYS A 13 -12.98 -4.82 -10.76
CA LYS A 13 -13.04 -4.57 -12.21
C LYS A 13 -11.65 -4.69 -12.85
N VAL A 14 -10.66 -4.02 -12.26
CA VAL A 14 -9.27 -4.04 -12.75
C VAL A 14 -8.71 -5.48 -12.75
N ILE A 15 -8.96 -6.26 -11.70
CA ILE A 15 -8.52 -7.66 -11.64
C ILE A 15 -9.19 -8.47 -12.76
N LYS A 16 -10.51 -8.36 -12.94
CA LYS A 16 -11.23 -9.08 -14.01
C LYS A 16 -10.77 -8.69 -15.41
N GLU A 17 -10.30 -7.46 -15.58
CA GLU A 17 -9.78 -6.96 -16.85
C GLU A 17 -8.31 -7.33 -17.10
N SER A 18 -7.55 -7.69 -16.05
CA SER A 18 -6.15 -8.08 -16.17
C SER A 18 -5.97 -9.37 -16.98
N ASP A 19 -4.92 -9.41 -17.82
CA ASP A 19 -4.58 -10.58 -18.62
C ASP A 19 -4.25 -11.79 -17.73
N VAL A 20 -3.54 -11.56 -16.61
CA VAL A 20 -3.24 -12.58 -15.60
C VAL A 20 -4.51 -13.27 -15.08
N TYR A 21 -5.58 -12.50 -14.87
CA TYR A 21 -6.84 -13.11 -14.45
C TYR A 21 -7.52 -13.85 -15.60
N LYS A 22 -7.59 -13.24 -16.79
CA LYS A 22 -8.27 -13.80 -17.96
C LYS A 22 -7.65 -15.10 -18.45
N ASP A 23 -6.33 -15.23 -18.34
CA ASP A 23 -5.55 -16.33 -18.89
C ASP A 23 -5.34 -17.45 -17.87
N GLU A 24 -5.05 -17.11 -16.61
CA GLU A 24 -4.60 -18.11 -15.62
C GLU A 24 -5.59 -18.33 -14.46
N ASN A 25 -6.57 -17.42 -14.27
CA ASN A 25 -7.40 -17.40 -13.06
C ASN A 25 -8.90 -17.17 -13.32
N ARG A 26 -9.37 -17.30 -14.56
CA ARG A 26 -10.75 -16.95 -14.98
C ARG A 26 -11.86 -17.61 -14.15
N GLU A 27 -11.62 -18.83 -13.67
CA GLU A 27 -12.59 -19.60 -12.87
C GLU A 27 -12.33 -19.53 -11.36
N LYS A 28 -11.26 -18.85 -10.93
CA LYS A 28 -10.90 -18.75 -9.52
C LYS A 28 -11.62 -17.56 -8.87
N LYS A 29 -11.95 -17.74 -7.60
CA LYS A 29 -12.49 -16.66 -6.76
C LYS A 29 -11.40 -15.63 -6.48
N ILE A 30 -11.77 -14.36 -6.53
CA ILE A 30 -10.93 -13.24 -6.10
C ILE A 30 -11.05 -13.15 -4.59
N VAL A 31 -9.92 -13.19 -3.89
CA VAL A 31 -9.86 -13.06 -2.43
C VAL A 31 -9.15 -11.76 -2.10
N VAL A 32 -9.86 -10.82 -1.47
CA VAL A 32 -9.28 -9.56 -0.98
C VAL A 32 -9.03 -9.70 0.51
N VAL A 33 -7.78 -9.55 0.89
CA VAL A 33 -7.31 -9.67 2.27
C VAL A 33 -6.92 -8.29 2.79
N PHE A 34 -7.43 -7.90 3.96
CA PHE A 34 -7.07 -6.64 4.62
C PHE A 34 -6.88 -6.83 6.12
N ASP A 35 -6.15 -5.93 6.75
CA ASP A 35 -5.84 -5.98 8.17
C ASP A 35 -7.06 -5.60 9.04
N ASN A 36 -6.96 -5.80 10.35
CA ASN A 36 -8.04 -5.49 11.29
C ASN A 36 -7.98 -4.03 11.78
N ALA A 37 -7.50 -3.09 10.97
CA ALA A 37 -7.51 -1.69 11.34
C ALA A 37 -8.97 -1.20 11.51
N PRO A 38 -9.24 -0.27 12.45
CA PRO A 38 -10.59 0.27 12.66
C PRO A 38 -11.23 0.84 11.39
N ALA A 39 -10.42 1.37 10.47
CA ALA A 39 -10.88 1.90 9.19
C ALA A 39 -11.58 0.87 8.29
N HIS A 40 -11.33 -0.44 8.48
CA HIS A 40 -11.89 -1.52 7.67
C HIS A 40 -13.03 -2.28 8.35
N CYS A 41 -13.43 -1.91 9.57
CA CYS A 41 -14.38 -2.67 10.39
C CYS A 41 -15.75 -2.90 9.73
N GLN A 42 -16.11 -2.05 8.77
CA GLN A 42 -17.40 -2.07 8.09
C GLN A 42 -17.30 -2.37 6.59
N THR A 43 -16.11 -2.48 6.00
CA THR A 43 -15.94 -2.70 4.56
C THR A 43 -16.75 -3.91 4.06
N GLU A 44 -16.79 -4.99 4.85
CA GLU A 44 -17.51 -6.23 4.56
C GLU A 44 -19.02 -6.03 4.37
N SER A 45 -19.61 -5.02 5.03
CA SER A 45 -21.05 -4.74 4.99
C SER A 45 -21.46 -3.87 3.80
N PHE A 46 -20.53 -3.09 3.24
CA PHE A 46 -20.82 -2.13 2.16
C PHE A 46 -20.43 -2.66 0.77
N VAL A 47 -19.53 -3.63 0.69
CA VAL A 47 -19.17 -4.25 -0.60
C VAL A 47 -20.31 -5.13 -1.11
N MET A 48 -20.58 -5.05 -2.42
CA MET A 48 -21.59 -5.88 -3.06
C MET A 48 -21.18 -7.36 -3.00
N LYS A 49 -22.07 -8.21 -2.47
CA LYS A 49 -21.82 -9.65 -2.42
C LYS A 49 -21.81 -10.24 -3.82
N ARG A 50 -20.81 -11.06 -4.12
CA ARG A 50 -20.66 -11.83 -5.35
C ARG A 50 -20.14 -13.22 -5.02
N ASP A 51 -20.53 -14.23 -5.81
CA ASP A 51 -20.14 -15.62 -5.54
C ASP A 51 -18.63 -15.87 -5.75
N ASP A 52 -18.01 -15.04 -6.57
CA ASP A 52 -16.61 -15.09 -6.98
C ASP A 52 -15.73 -14.02 -6.31
N LEU A 53 -16.26 -13.25 -5.36
CA LEU A 53 -15.51 -12.30 -4.54
C LEU A 53 -15.61 -12.67 -3.06
N VAL A 54 -14.45 -12.89 -2.43
CA VAL A 54 -14.35 -13.20 -1.00
C VAL A 54 -13.55 -12.11 -0.31
N LEU A 55 -14.12 -11.55 0.76
CA LEU A 55 -13.45 -10.60 1.63
C LEU A 55 -12.97 -11.31 2.90
N LEU A 56 -11.69 -11.18 3.22
CA LEU A 56 -11.10 -11.75 4.43
C LEU A 56 -10.43 -10.66 5.27
N ARG A 57 -11.00 -10.38 6.45
CA ARG A 57 -10.38 -9.51 7.44
C ARG A 57 -9.45 -10.32 8.36
N LEU A 58 -8.16 -9.98 8.35
CA LEU A 58 -7.16 -10.64 9.19
C LEU A 58 -7.25 -10.17 10.63
N ARG A 59 -7.91 -10.96 11.48
CA ARG A 59 -7.96 -10.75 12.93
C ARG A 59 -6.73 -11.36 13.61
N LEU A 60 -5.63 -10.62 13.58
CA LEU A 60 -4.38 -11.05 14.20
C LEU A 60 -4.31 -10.62 15.67
N ARG A 61 -3.63 -11.43 16.49
CA ARG A 61 -3.28 -11.00 17.85
C ARG A 61 -2.22 -9.89 17.80
N PRO A 62 -2.09 -9.08 18.85
CA PRO A 62 -0.98 -8.14 18.99
C PRO A 62 0.36 -8.84 18.72
N TYR A 63 1.30 -8.10 18.12
CA TYR A 63 2.66 -8.58 17.81
C TYR A 63 2.73 -9.78 16.84
N SER A 64 1.76 -9.93 15.94
CA SER A 64 1.77 -10.97 14.88
C SER A 64 1.96 -10.43 13.45
N PRO A 65 2.88 -9.47 13.17
CA PRO A 65 3.06 -8.91 11.83
C PRO A 65 3.51 -9.97 10.81
N MET A 66 4.22 -11.00 11.26
CA MET A 66 4.60 -12.18 10.45
C MET A 66 3.41 -12.90 9.80
N CYS A 67 2.20 -12.73 10.33
CA CYS A 67 0.97 -13.31 9.80
C CYS A 67 0.20 -12.36 8.88
N ASN A 68 0.73 -11.14 8.66
CA ASN A 68 0.14 -10.13 7.78
C ASN A 68 1.00 -9.99 6.51
N PRO A 69 0.58 -10.57 5.36
CA PRO A 69 1.40 -10.57 4.15
C PRO A 69 1.67 -9.16 3.61
N ILE A 70 0.85 -8.16 3.95
CA ILE A 70 1.07 -6.77 3.53
C ILE A 70 2.39 -6.19 4.09
N GLU A 71 2.86 -6.70 5.23
CA GLU A 71 4.11 -6.26 5.87
C GLU A 71 5.31 -6.56 4.98
N ASN A 72 5.29 -7.70 4.26
CA ASN A 72 6.35 -8.07 3.32
C ASN A 72 6.33 -7.17 2.09
N CYS A 73 5.14 -6.81 1.60
CA CYS A 73 4.99 -5.87 0.48
C CYS A 73 5.57 -4.50 0.83
N PHE A 74 5.21 -3.95 2.00
CA PHE A 74 5.74 -2.67 2.46
C PHE A 74 7.23 -2.71 2.77
N SER A 75 7.74 -3.82 3.29
CA SER A 75 9.18 -4.01 3.51
C SER A 75 9.96 -3.97 2.20
N SER A 76 9.45 -4.62 1.15
CA SER A 76 10.04 -4.60 -0.19
C SER A 76 10.01 -3.20 -0.81
N LEU A 77 8.86 -2.53 -0.74
CA LEU A 77 8.71 -1.14 -1.20
C LEU A 77 9.66 -0.19 -0.46
N LYS A 78 9.73 -0.29 0.87
CA LYS A 78 10.64 0.51 1.69
C LYS A 78 12.10 0.31 1.28
N THR A 79 12.50 -0.93 0.97
CA THR A 79 13.85 -1.23 0.48
C THR A 79 14.13 -0.49 -0.82
N HIS A 80 13.23 -0.59 -1.81
CA HIS A 80 13.39 0.12 -3.08
C HIS A 80 13.44 1.65 -2.92
N ILE A 81 12.62 2.21 -2.04
CA ILE A 81 12.66 3.65 -1.73
C ILE A 81 14.01 4.03 -1.12
N ASN A 82 14.50 3.24 -0.16
CA ASN A 82 15.79 3.50 0.47
C ASN A 82 16.94 3.41 -0.53
N ASP A 83 16.93 2.42 -1.42
CA ASP A 83 17.94 2.27 -2.48
C ASP A 83 17.93 3.49 -3.41
N TYR A 84 16.74 3.91 -3.85
CA TYR A 84 16.59 5.13 -4.65
C TYR A 84 17.13 6.37 -3.91
N LEU A 85 16.77 6.55 -2.65
CA LEU A 85 17.23 7.69 -1.84
C LEU A 85 18.74 7.65 -1.60
N ALA A 86 19.34 6.46 -1.49
CA ALA A 86 20.78 6.30 -1.35
C ALA A 86 21.52 6.75 -2.63
N LEU A 87 20.95 6.51 -3.82
CA LEU A 87 21.48 7.00 -5.09
C LEU A 87 21.34 8.52 -5.23
N MET A 88 20.20 9.07 -4.79
CA MET A 88 19.93 10.52 -4.81
C MET A 88 20.59 11.27 -3.65
N ARG A 89 21.39 10.60 -2.81
CA ARG A 89 21.93 11.15 -1.57
C ARG A 89 22.78 12.39 -1.81
N ASP A 90 23.59 12.41 -2.85
CA ASP A 90 24.46 13.55 -3.16
C ASP A 90 23.64 14.74 -3.67
N GLU A 91 22.63 14.52 -4.52
CA GLU A 91 21.71 15.57 -4.96
C GLU A 91 20.87 16.14 -3.81
N MET A 92 20.44 15.29 -2.87
CA MET A 92 19.72 15.72 -1.66
C MET A 92 20.63 16.44 -0.65
N ASN A 93 21.93 16.17 -0.66
CA ASN A 93 22.91 16.79 0.23
C ASN A 93 23.53 18.06 -0.36
N ASN A 94 23.48 18.23 -1.67
CA ASN A 94 23.87 19.48 -2.29
C ASN A 94 22.88 20.59 -1.89
N PRO A 95 23.36 21.75 -1.41
CA PRO A 95 22.48 22.88 -1.18
C PRO A 95 21.81 23.23 -2.50
N VAL A 96 20.50 23.44 -2.48
CA VAL A 96 19.78 24.07 -3.59
C VAL A 96 20.47 25.41 -3.81
N LEU A 97 21.30 25.52 -4.85
CA LEU A 97 21.88 26.79 -5.26
C LEU A 97 20.72 27.62 -5.79
N THR A 98 20.13 28.42 -4.91
CA THR A 98 19.30 29.53 -5.36
C THR A 98 20.20 30.49 -6.14
N MET A 99 19.69 31.09 -7.21
CA MET A 99 20.45 32.06 -8.02
C MET A 99 20.95 33.28 -7.24
N ASN A 100 20.64 33.38 -5.94
CA ASN A 100 21.02 34.44 -5.01
C ASN A 100 21.66 33.87 -3.71
N GLY A 101 22.67 33.01 -3.84
CA GLY A 101 23.90 33.09 -3.04
C GLY A 101 23.90 32.81 -1.52
N GLU A 102 22.84 32.31 -0.89
CA GLU A 102 22.92 31.91 0.53
C GLU A 102 22.53 30.43 0.72
N PRO A 103 23.48 29.55 1.12
CA PRO A 103 23.20 28.14 1.36
C PRO A 103 22.42 27.94 2.66
N ILE A 104 21.30 27.24 2.57
CA ILE A 104 20.47 26.85 3.73
C ILE A 104 21.22 25.81 4.57
N SER A 105 21.71 26.20 5.75
CA SER A 105 22.36 25.29 6.70
C SER A 105 21.34 24.35 7.33
N LYS A 106 21.53 23.02 7.18
CA LYS A 106 20.71 21.97 7.81
C LYS A 106 21.09 21.74 9.29
N THR A 107 21.10 22.80 10.10
CA THR A 107 21.33 22.67 11.55
C THR A 107 20.00 22.84 12.27
N GLU A 108 19.22 21.77 12.40
CA GLU A 108 18.15 21.73 13.38
C GLU A 108 18.76 21.57 14.78
N THR A 109 18.68 22.64 15.55
CA THR A 109 18.95 22.65 16.99
C THR A 109 18.01 21.66 17.68
N ARG A 110 18.56 20.58 18.22
CA ARG A 110 17.92 19.82 19.30
C ARG A 110 17.76 20.75 20.50
N MET A 111 16.52 21.17 20.78
CA MET A 111 16.09 21.61 22.12
C MET A 111 15.23 20.51 22.73
#